data_AF-A0A3M2D4E4-F1
#
_entry.id   AF-A0A3M2D4E4-F1
#
_cell.length_a   1.000
_cell.length_b   1.000
_cell.length_c   1.000
_cell.angle_alpha   90.00
_cell.angle_beta   90.00
_cell.angle_gamma   90.00
#
_symmetry.space_group_name_H-M   'P 1'
#
loop_
_entity.id
_entity.type
_entity.pdbx_description
1 polymer ?
#
loop_
_entity_poly.entity_id
_entity_poly.type
_entity_poly.pdbx_seq_one_letter_code
_entity_poly.pdbx_strand_id
1 'polypeptide(L)'
;MIQYQARWLGAALLFFCMAVGLHSVTAAQTPPDSMVRIPAGEFTMGSNEHEDETPHQVVLDAYDIDTYEVSNSEYRAFLKATGHPAPAYWDDPRLNGDNQPVVGVNWYDAKAFCEWKGKRLPTEAEWEHAAKGPAGHHYPWGHEIDPSKANYGQHVGRTAPVNAYPEGVSGFGVYNMAGNVFEWVADWYDPNYYKVSPAWNPQGPPIGINFAGQGPVKVLRGGSWLAPKTSLHTSHRFWNQPENNSYGVGLGFRCAKSVKADRADQGKAHFILALIHMGKEHWQDALQAIDRALSVDPDNGEYRETKHIILQNLK
;
A
#
# COMPACT_ATOMS: atom_id res chain seq x y z
N MET A 1 82.55 -31.23 -20.83
CA MET A 1 81.24 -31.34 -20.14
C MET A 1 81.39 -30.76 -18.75
N ILE A 2 81.07 -29.48 -18.61
CA ILE A 2 81.21 -28.71 -17.36
C ILE A 2 79.78 -28.48 -16.87
N GLN A 3 79.40 -29.12 -15.75
CA GLN A 3 78.08 -28.99 -15.16
C GLN A 3 78.00 -27.70 -14.34
N TYR A 4 77.14 -26.78 -14.79
CA TYR A 4 76.76 -25.57 -14.07
C TYR A 4 75.82 -25.92 -12.90
N GLN A 5 76.26 -25.62 -11.68
CA GLN A 5 75.44 -25.60 -10.47
C GLN A 5 74.87 -24.17 -10.32
N ALA A 6 73.55 -24.00 -10.49
CA ALA A 6 72.86 -22.72 -10.31
C ALA A 6 71.88 -22.79 -9.12
N ARG A 7 72.33 -22.15 -8.04
CA ARG A 7 71.61 -21.42 -6.97
C ARG A 7 70.08 -21.55 -6.88
N TRP A 8 69.60 -22.05 -5.74
CA TRP A 8 68.26 -21.77 -5.21
C TRP A 8 68.34 -20.58 -4.23
N LEU A 9 67.74 -19.44 -4.60
CA LEU A 9 67.44 -18.34 -3.69
C LEU A 9 66.04 -18.57 -3.13
N GLY A 10 65.93 -18.82 -1.82
CA GLY A 10 64.65 -18.90 -1.13
C GLY A 10 64.03 -17.52 -0.98
N ALA A 11 62.92 -17.27 -1.66
CA ALA A 11 62.05 -16.13 -1.41
C ALA A 11 60.95 -16.57 -0.44
N ALA A 12 61.02 -16.11 0.81
CA ALA A 12 59.93 -16.25 1.77
C ALA A 12 58.79 -15.27 1.39
N LEU A 13 57.74 -15.78 0.77
CA LEU A 13 56.48 -15.06 0.56
C LEU A 13 55.73 -14.97 1.89
N LEU A 14 55.81 -13.79 2.53
CA LEU A 14 54.92 -13.40 3.62
C LEU A 14 53.49 -13.28 3.06
N PHE A 15 52.67 -14.29 3.29
CA PHE A 15 51.23 -14.21 3.08
C PHE A 15 50.63 -13.27 4.14
N PHE A 16 50.38 -12.02 3.74
CA PHE A 16 49.58 -11.09 4.52
C PHE A 16 48.11 -11.52 4.40
N CYS A 17 47.66 -12.36 5.33
CA CYS A 17 46.27 -12.74 5.45
C CYS A 17 45.49 -11.50 5.92
N MET A 18 44.95 -10.72 4.98
CA MET A 18 43.94 -9.72 5.33
C MET A 18 42.72 -10.47 5.83
N ALA A 19 42.55 -10.51 7.15
CA ALA A 19 41.29 -10.88 7.77
C ALA A 19 40.25 -9.84 7.33
N VAL A 20 39.48 -10.18 6.30
CA VAL A 20 38.26 -9.45 5.97
C VAL A 20 37.31 -9.72 7.13
N GLY A 21 37.23 -8.76 8.05
CA GLY A 21 36.25 -8.78 9.12
C GLY A 21 34.86 -8.83 8.48
N LEU A 22 34.20 -9.97 8.59
CA LEU A 22 32.76 -10.11 8.39
C LEU A 22 32.09 -9.19 9.40
N HIS A 23 31.87 -7.94 9.01
CA HIS A 23 30.97 -7.07 9.71
C HIS A 23 29.59 -7.67 9.49
N SER A 24 29.06 -8.33 10.51
CA SER A 24 27.65 -8.66 10.58
C SER A 24 26.89 -7.35 10.41
N VAL A 25 26.32 -7.12 9.23
CA VAL A 25 25.31 -6.08 9.04
C VAL A 25 24.13 -6.53 9.88
N THR A 26 24.07 -6.09 11.12
CA THR A 26 22.85 -6.14 11.90
C THR A 26 21.84 -5.30 11.13
N ALA A 27 20.85 -5.95 10.51
CA ALA A 27 19.71 -5.25 9.93
C ALA A 27 19.17 -4.32 11.03
N ALA A 28 19.20 -3.01 10.78
CA ALA A 28 18.67 -2.05 11.72
C ALA A 28 17.19 -2.40 11.98
N GLN A 29 16.82 -2.52 13.25
CA GLN A 29 15.43 -2.72 13.63
C GLN A 29 14.61 -1.53 13.14
N THR A 30 13.52 -1.83 12.45
CA THR A 30 12.59 -0.85 11.91
C THR A 30 11.92 -0.09 13.07
N PRO A 31 11.82 1.25 13.04
CA PRO A 31 11.16 1.99 14.11
C PRO A 31 9.69 1.54 14.25
N PRO A 32 9.24 1.19 15.47
CA PRO A 32 7.84 0.80 15.67
C PRO A 32 6.91 1.96 15.32
N ASP A 33 5.79 1.66 14.64
CA ASP A 33 4.77 2.62 14.24
C ASP A 33 5.23 3.72 13.24
N SER A 34 6.25 3.44 12.41
CA SER A 34 6.66 4.34 11.33
C SER A 34 5.56 4.49 10.27
N MET A 35 5.04 5.71 10.11
CA MET A 35 4.06 6.07 9.09
C MET A 35 4.57 7.24 8.23
N VAL A 36 4.16 7.27 6.97
CA VAL A 36 4.37 8.37 6.04
C VAL A 36 3.05 9.11 5.85
N ARG A 37 3.10 10.45 5.89
CA ARG A 37 2.01 11.33 5.47
C ARG A 37 1.95 11.38 3.95
N ILE A 38 0.83 10.93 3.37
CA ILE A 38 0.49 11.19 1.98
C ILE A 38 -0.36 12.46 1.93
N PRO A 39 0.04 13.48 1.16
CA PRO A 39 -0.73 14.72 1.06
C PRO A 39 -2.09 14.47 0.37
N ALA A 40 -3.06 15.32 0.68
CA ALA A 40 -4.30 15.37 -0.08
C ALA A 40 -4.01 15.72 -1.54
N GLY A 41 -4.75 15.14 -2.47
CA GLY A 41 -4.52 15.38 -3.88
C GLY A 41 -5.32 14.48 -4.80
N GLU A 42 -5.28 14.82 -6.07
CA GLU A 42 -5.82 14.00 -7.15
C GLU A 42 -4.74 13.10 -7.75
N PHE A 43 -5.15 11.92 -8.21
CA PHE A 43 -4.31 11.05 -9.02
C PHE A 43 -5.17 10.19 -9.96
N THR A 44 -4.55 9.74 -11.04
CA THR A 44 -5.16 8.72 -11.91
C THR A 44 -5.01 7.35 -11.25
N MET A 45 -6.12 6.80 -10.77
CA MET A 45 -6.23 5.42 -10.29
C MET A 45 -6.53 4.49 -11.46
N GLY A 46 -5.87 3.33 -11.49
CA GLY A 46 -5.96 2.34 -12.54
C GLY A 46 -4.85 2.41 -13.58
N SER A 47 -5.01 1.59 -14.61
CA SER A 47 -4.15 1.44 -15.78
C SER A 47 -4.96 0.89 -16.97
N ASN A 48 -4.32 0.75 -18.13
CA ASN A 48 -4.94 0.06 -19.28
C ASN A 48 -4.47 -1.40 -19.41
N GLU A 49 -3.83 -1.96 -18.39
CA GLU A 49 -3.27 -3.33 -18.43
C GLU A 49 -4.36 -4.41 -18.33
N HIS A 50 -5.40 -4.15 -17.53
CA HIS A 50 -6.46 -5.10 -17.22
C HIS A 50 -7.85 -4.44 -17.22
N GLU A 51 -8.90 -5.21 -17.51
CA GLU A 51 -10.26 -4.69 -17.68
C GLU A 51 -10.85 -4.07 -16.40
N ASP A 52 -10.49 -4.62 -15.24
CA ASP A 52 -10.92 -4.17 -13.92
C ASP A 52 -10.06 -3.04 -13.34
N GLU A 53 -9.09 -2.55 -14.13
CA GLU A 53 -8.17 -1.48 -13.77
C GLU A 53 -8.44 -0.18 -14.53
N THR A 54 -9.58 -0.04 -15.23
CA THR A 54 -9.84 1.12 -16.11
C THR A 54 -9.48 2.48 -15.46
N PRO A 55 -8.64 3.32 -16.10
CA PRO A 55 -8.15 4.54 -15.49
C PRO A 55 -9.29 5.54 -15.20
N HIS A 56 -9.29 6.12 -14.00
CA HIS A 56 -10.24 7.16 -13.59
C HIS A 56 -9.58 8.11 -12.57
N GLN A 57 -10.16 9.30 -12.43
CA GLN A 57 -9.63 10.30 -11.48
C GLN A 57 -10.19 10.05 -10.09
N VAL A 58 -9.29 10.07 -9.11
CA VAL A 58 -9.62 9.97 -7.68
C VAL A 58 -8.96 11.12 -6.93
N VAL A 59 -9.70 11.71 -6.00
CA VAL A 59 -9.24 12.73 -5.06
C VAL A 59 -9.27 12.11 -3.67
N LEU A 60 -8.14 12.18 -2.98
CA LEU A 60 -7.97 11.69 -1.62
C LEU A 60 -7.70 12.84 -0.66
N ASP A 61 -8.29 12.77 0.52
CA ASP A 61 -7.82 13.53 1.68
C ASP A 61 -6.40 13.11 2.06
N ALA A 62 -5.72 13.93 2.85
CA ALA A 62 -4.45 13.53 3.44
C ALA A 62 -4.67 12.35 4.41
N TYR A 63 -3.76 11.37 4.37
CA TYR A 63 -3.77 10.23 5.27
C TYR A 63 -2.35 9.85 5.65
N ASP A 64 -2.21 9.15 6.76
CA ASP A 64 -0.96 8.48 7.12
C ASP A 64 -1.07 7.01 6.70
N ILE A 65 0.00 6.43 6.14
CA ILE A 65 0.10 5.00 5.83
C ILE A 65 1.41 4.45 6.40
N ASP A 66 1.39 3.21 6.90
CA ASP A 66 2.58 2.56 7.43
C ASP A 66 3.68 2.51 6.36
N THR A 67 4.89 2.92 6.73
CA THR A 67 6.07 2.91 5.85
C THR A 67 6.39 1.50 5.36
N TYR A 68 6.10 0.50 6.19
CA TYR A 68 6.46 -0.90 6.02
C TYR A 68 5.23 -1.79 6.20
N GLU A 69 5.28 -3.02 5.69
CA GLU A 69 4.31 -4.06 6.05
C GLU A 69 4.40 -4.35 7.56
N VAL A 70 3.31 -4.81 8.17
CA VAL A 70 3.32 -5.19 9.60
C VAL A 70 4.29 -6.36 9.81
N SER A 71 5.26 -6.18 10.69
CA SER A 71 6.28 -7.19 10.96
C SER A 71 5.80 -8.28 11.93
N ASN A 72 6.44 -9.45 11.89
CA ASN A 72 6.20 -10.51 12.88
C ASN A 72 6.44 -10.05 14.32
N SER A 73 7.42 -9.16 14.55
CA SER A 73 7.71 -8.63 15.88
C SER A 73 6.55 -7.78 16.43
N GLU A 74 5.92 -6.94 15.59
CA GLU A 74 4.76 -6.16 15.95
C GLU A 74 3.53 -7.04 16.14
N TYR A 75 3.33 -8.01 15.26
CA TYR A 75 2.23 -8.96 15.38
C TYR A 75 2.34 -9.82 16.65
N ARG A 76 3.54 -10.21 17.05
CA ARG A 76 3.79 -10.91 18.32
C ARG A 76 3.39 -10.07 19.53
N ALA A 77 3.60 -8.76 19.49
CA ALA A 77 3.14 -7.86 20.54
C ALA A 77 1.60 -7.80 20.61
N PHE A 78 0.92 -7.80 19.46
CA PHE A 78 -0.53 -7.91 19.37
C PHE A 78 -1.04 -9.22 19.99
N LEU A 79 -0.51 -10.37 19.56
CA LEU A 79 -0.90 -11.69 20.10
C LEU A 79 -0.76 -11.73 21.62
N LYS A 80 0.36 -11.23 22.15
CA LYS A 80 0.62 -11.19 23.60
C LYS A 80 -0.35 -10.28 24.34
N ALA A 81 -0.72 -9.15 23.76
CA ALA A 81 -1.57 -8.14 24.42
C ALA A 81 -3.05 -8.53 24.41
N THR A 82 -3.52 -9.22 23.37
CA THR A 82 -4.95 -9.46 23.15
C THR A 82 -5.36 -10.91 23.34
N GLY A 83 -4.41 -11.86 23.30
CA GLY A 83 -4.71 -13.28 23.23
C GLY A 83 -5.28 -13.73 21.89
N HIS A 84 -5.13 -12.91 20.83
CA HIS A 84 -5.55 -13.28 19.48
C HIS A 84 -4.86 -14.57 19.02
N PRO A 85 -5.50 -15.44 18.22
CA PRO A 85 -4.86 -16.65 17.69
C PRO A 85 -3.68 -16.32 16.77
N ALA A 86 -2.66 -17.18 16.80
CA ALA A 86 -1.56 -17.09 15.84
C ALA A 86 -2.06 -17.36 14.41
N PRO A 87 -1.53 -16.65 13.39
CA PRO A 87 -1.94 -16.80 12.01
C PRO A 87 -1.42 -18.11 11.41
N ALA A 88 -1.85 -18.43 10.19
CA ALA A 88 -1.26 -19.53 9.45
C ALA A 88 0.25 -19.29 9.24
N TYR A 89 1.03 -20.37 9.21
CA TYR A 89 2.50 -20.32 8.99
C TYR A 89 3.32 -19.59 10.06
N TRP A 90 2.74 -19.27 11.22
CA TRP A 90 3.44 -18.56 12.31
C TRP A 90 4.74 -19.22 12.77
N ASP A 91 4.79 -20.56 12.74
CA ASP A 91 5.96 -21.34 13.14
C ASP A 91 6.86 -21.75 11.96
N ASP A 92 6.59 -21.27 10.74
CA ASP A 92 7.44 -21.55 9.57
C ASP A 92 8.75 -20.74 9.65
N PRO A 93 9.92 -21.40 9.81
CA PRO A 93 11.20 -20.72 9.98
C PRO A 93 11.64 -19.90 8.76
N ARG A 94 10.97 -20.05 7.62
CA ARG A 94 11.22 -19.23 6.42
C ARG A 94 10.52 -17.88 6.48
N LEU A 95 9.45 -17.76 7.27
CA LEU A 95 8.49 -16.65 7.23
C LEU A 95 8.31 -15.94 8.57
N ASN A 96 8.90 -16.45 9.66
CA ASN A 96 8.62 -16.01 11.03
C ASN A 96 9.71 -15.13 11.68
N GLY A 97 10.69 -14.65 10.91
CA GLY A 97 11.73 -13.75 11.41
C GLY A 97 11.14 -12.41 11.86
N ASP A 98 11.68 -11.83 12.93
CA ASP A 98 11.12 -10.64 13.59
C ASP A 98 10.87 -9.45 12.66
N ASN A 99 11.79 -9.21 11.71
CA ASN A 99 11.70 -8.12 10.74
C ASN A 99 11.11 -8.55 9.38
N GLN A 100 10.61 -9.79 9.25
CA GLN A 100 9.82 -10.20 8.08
C GLN A 100 8.35 -9.77 8.27
N PRO A 101 7.61 -9.55 7.18
CA PRO A 101 6.18 -9.28 7.28
C PRO A 101 5.46 -10.49 7.89
N VAL A 102 4.47 -10.22 8.73
CA VAL A 102 3.52 -11.26 9.13
C VAL A 102 2.75 -11.74 7.90
N VAL A 103 2.59 -13.06 7.79
CA VAL A 103 1.84 -13.70 6.72
C VAL A 103 0.80 -14.65 7.30
N GLY A 104 -0.09 -15.15 6.44
CA GLY A 104 -1.06 -16.15 6.84
C GLY A 104 -2.19 -15.56 7.69
N VAL A 105 -2.45 -14.27 7.52
CA VAL A 105 -3.54 -13.54 8.16
C VAL A 105 -4.73 -13.43 7.20
N ASN A 106 -5.94 -13.58 7.72
CA ASN A 106 -7.13 -13.23 6.95
C ASN A 106 -7.43 -11.72 7.08
N TRP A 107 -8.47 -11.24 6.38
CA TRP A 107 -8.82 -9.82 6.39
C TRP A 107 -9.23 -9.31 7.78
N TYR A 108 -9.93 -10.14 8.56
CA TYR A 108 -10.39 -9.79 9.91
C TYR A 108 -9.22 -9.70 10.90
N ASP A 109 -8.22 -10.58 10.78
CA ASP A 109 -6.99 -10.53 11.57
C ASP A 109 -6.23 -9.23 11.32
N ALA A 110 -6.08 -8.87 10.04
CA ALA A 110 -5.42 -7.63 9.62
C ALA A 110 -6.16 -6.39 10.15
N LYS A 111 -7.49 -6.37 10.02
CA LYS A 111 -8.33 -5.31 10.57
C LYS A 111 -8.21 -5.20 12.09
N ALA A 112 -8.31 -6.32 12.81
CA ALA A 112 -8.22 -6.35 14.27
C ALA A 112 -6.87 -5.82 14.78
N PHE A 113 -5.77 -6.17 14.10
CA PHE A 113 -4.45 -5.62 14.41
C PHE A 113 -4.42 -4.10 14.22
N CYS A 114 -4.88 -3.59 13.07
CA CYS A 114 -4.85 -2.16 12.82
C CYS A 114 -5.72 -1.40 13.83
N GLU A 115 -6.89 -1.92 14.19
CA GLU A 115 -7.76 -1.33 15.22
C GLU A 115 -7.09 -1.32 16.60
N TRP A 116 -6.39 -2.40 16.98
CA TRP A 116 -5.62 -2.45 18.23
C TRP A 116 -4.52 -1.38 18.28
N LYS A 117 -3.90 -1.05 17.14
CA LYS A 117 -2.94 0.06 17.00
C LYS A 117 -3.59 1.45 16.92
N GLY A 118 -4.93 1.56 16.97
CA GLY A 118 -5.64 2.84 16.76
C GLY A 118 -5.52 3.36 15.33
N LYS A 119 -5.41 2.44 14.37
CA LYS A 119 -5.32 2.64 12.93
C LYS A 119 -6.50 1.92 12.23
N ARG A 120 -6.45 1.83 10.91
CA ARG A 120 -7.37 1.06 10.04
C ARG A 120 -6.60 0.42 8.89
N LEU A 121 -7.22 -0.43 8.08
CA LEU A 121 -6.66 -0.78 6.78
C LEU A 121 -6.74 0.43 5.83
N PRO A 122 -5.79 0.60 4.88
CA PRO A 122 -5.91 1.58 3.80
C PRO A 122 -7.10 1.22 2.90
N THR A 123 -7.70 2.21 2.24
CA THR A 123 -8.55 1.90 1.08
C THR A 123 -7.70 1.43 -0.10
N GLU A 124 -8.31 0.78 -1.08
CA GLU A 124 -7.64 0.40 -2.33
C GLU A 124 -7.02 1.64 -3.02
N ALA A 125 -7.76 2.75 -3.01
CA ALA A 125 -7.30 4.01 -3.61
C ALA A 125 -6.13 4.63 -2.85
N GLU A 126 -6.17 4.63 -1.52
CA GLU A 126 -5.04 5.09 -0.69
C GLU A 126 -3.81 4.23 -0.95
N TRP A 127 -3.97 2.90 -0.96
CA TRP A 127 -2.85 2.00 -1.22
C TRP A 127 -2.22 2.28 -2.59
N GLU A 128 -3.03 2.41 -3.64
CA GLU A 128 -2.53 2.67 -4.99
C GLU A 128 -1.86 4.03 -5.12
N HIS A 129 -2.41 5.07 -4.50
CA HIS A 129 -1.79 6.39 -4.49
C HIS A 129 -0.42 6.36 -3.80
N ALA A 130 -0.33 5.69 -2.65
CA ALA A 130 0.92 5.50 -1.93
C ALA A 130 1.96 4.70 -2.74
N ALA A 131 1.50 3.73 -3.53
CA ALA A 131 2.36 2.90 -4.40
C ALA A 131 2.87 3.67 -5.62
N LYS A 132 1.98 4.37 -6.34
CA LYS A 132 2.31 5.15 -7.56
C LYS A 132 3.25 6.31 -7.28
N GLY A 133 3.17 6.91 -6.10
CA GLY A 133 3.88 8.14 -5.82
C GLY A 133 3.33 9.35 -6.60
N PRO A 134 3.89 10.55 -6.38
CA PRO A 134 3.41 11.78 -6.99
C PRO A 134 3.58 11.83 -8.51
N ALA A 135 4.44 10.97 -9.07
CA ALA A 135 4.70 10.89 -10.50
C ALA A 135 3.82 9.87 -11.24
N GLY A 136 2.90 9.17 -10.55
CA GLY A 136 1.98 8.24 -11.19
C GLY A 136 2.67 7.00 -11.78
N HIS A 137 3.70 6.48 -11.10
CA HIS A 137 4.54 5.42 -11.67
C HIS A 137 3.80 4.10 -11.89
N HIS A 138 4.31 3.28 -12.81
CA HIS A 138 3.77 1.95 -13.10
C HIS A 138 4.15 0.92 -12.03
N TYR A 139 5.42 0.90 -11.64
CA TYR A 139 5.99 0.28 -10.45
C TYR A 139 6.31 1.38 -9.43
N PRO A 140 6.47 1.09 -8.13
CA PRO A 140 6.71 2.15 -7.14
C PRO A 140 7.89 3.08 -7.47
N TRP A 141 8.92 2.53 -8.13
CA TRP A 141 10.15 3.24 -8.50
C TRP A 141 10.19 3.77 -9.94
N GLY A 142 9.17 3.57 -10.77
CA GLY A 142 9.20 4.04 -12.17
C GLY A 142 8.36 3.21 -13.13
N HIS A 143 8.69 3.27 -14.42
CA HIS A 143 7.89 2.61 -15.48
C HIS A 143 8.47 1.28 -15.99
N GLU A 144 9.71 0.96 -15.61
CA GLU A 144 10.40 -0.26 -16.02
C GLU A 144 10.62 -1.21 -14.83
N ILE A 145 10.49 -2.51 -15.10
CA ILE A 145 10.74 -3.54 -14.08
C ILE A 145 12.23 -3.57 -13.75
N ASP A 146 12.56 -3.59 -12.46
CA ASP A 146 13.91 -3.80 -11.95
C ASP A 146 13.88 -4.96 -10.94
N PRO A 147 14.43 -6.14 -11.28
CA PRO A 147 14.45 -7.29 -10.38
C PRO A 147 15.21 -7.06 -9.08
N SER A 148 16.06 -6.04 -9.00
CA SER A 148 16.81 -5.69 -7.79
C SER A 148 16.02 -4.86 -6.78
N LYS A 149 14.79 -4.46 -7.13
CA LYS A 149 13.95 -3.52 -6.35
C LYS A 149 12.72 -4.14 -5.69
N ALA A 150 12.48 -5.44 -5.90
CA ALA A 150 11.33 -6.14 -5.31
C ALA A 150 11.62 -7.63 -5.12
N ASN A 151 10.89 -8.25 -4.20
CA ASN A 151 10.89 -9.70 -4.00
C ASN A 151 9.67 -10.33 -4.68
N TYR A 152 9.88 -11.12 -5.73
CA TYR A 152 8.80 -11.77 -6.50
C TYR A 152 9.33 -13.00 -7.25
N GLY A 153 8.43 -13.77 -7.88
CA GLY A 153 8.81 -14.86 -8.78
C GLY A 153 9.60 -16.00 -8.11
N GLN A 154 9.50 -16.13 -6.79
CA GLN A 154 10.21 -17.11 -5.96
C GLN A 154 11.74 -17.00 -5.95
N HIS A 155 12.33 -15.92 -6.44
CA HIS A 155 13.81 -15.82 -6.54
C HIS A 155 14.54 -15.98 -5.20
N VAL A 156 13.92 -15.51 -4.10
CA VAL A 156 14.46 -15.65 -2.72
C VAL A 156 13.92 -16.90 -2.00
N GLY A 157 12.75 -17.40 -2.42
CA GLY A 157 12.09 -18.56 -1.81
C GLY A 157 11.42 -18.31 -0.45
N ARG A 158 11.32 -17.05 -0.02
CA ARG A 158 10.69 -16.58 1.23
C ARG A 158 10.42 -15.08 1.19
N THR A 159 9.73 -14.55 2.20
CA THR A 159 9.60 -13.10 2.42
C THR A 159 10.94 -12.46 2.78
N ALA A 160 11.16 -11.24 2.33
CA ALA A 160 12.31 -10.42 2.71
C ALA A 160 11.97 -9.59 3.96
N PRO A 161 12.97 -9.02 4.65
CA PRO A 161 12.71 -8.04 5.70
C PRO A 161 11.84 -6.88 5.20
N VAL A 162 10.96 -6.33 6.05
CA VAL A 162 10.00 -5.29 5.66
C VAL A 162 10.67 -4.00 5.19
N ASN A 163 11.94 -3.77 5.54
CA ASN A 163 12.77 -2.64 5.12
C ASN A 163 13.79 -2.99 4.01
N ALA A 164 13.66 -4.15 3.37
CA ALA A 164 14.46 -4.52 2.21
C ALA A 164 14.13 -3.64 0.99
N TYR A 165 15.03 -3.65 0.00
CA TYR A 165 14.88 -2.94 -1.28
C TYR A 165 14.71 -1.42 -1.15
N PRO A 166 15.66 -0.69 -0.55
CA PRO A 166 15.57 0.77 -0.39
C PRO A 166 15.48 1.54 -1.71
N GLU A 167 15.99 0.97 -2.81
CA GLU A 167 15.88 1.55 -4.16
C GLU A 167 14.52 1.28 -4.84
N GLY A 168 13.68 0.43 -4.25
CA GLY A 168 12.33 0.06 -4.70
C GLY A 168 11.21 0.79 -3.95
N VAL A 169 11.56 1.74 -3.10
CA VAL A 169 10.63 2.55 -2.32
C VAL A 169 9.79 3.44 -3.25
N SER A 170 8.51 3.64 -2.93
CA SER A 170 7.65 4.53 -3.70
C SER A 170 8.12 5.99 -3.63
N GLY A 171 7.64 6.83 -4.55
CA GLY A 171 7.94 8.27 -4.52
C GLY A 171 7.49 9.01 -3.24
N PHE A 172 6.66 8.38 -2.40
CA PHE A 172 6.29 8.89 -1.08
C PHE A 172 7.13 8.33 0.08
N GLY A 173 8.01 7.36 -0.16
CA GLY A 173 8.81 6.75 0.90
C GLY A 173 8.23 5.45 1.46
N VAL A 174 7.30 4.80 0.76
CA VAL A 174 6.65 3.56 1.23
C VAL A 174 7.34 2.34 0.64
N TYR A 175 7.79 1.43 1.50
CA TYR A 175 8.60 0.25 1.14
C TYR A 175 7.73 -0.90 0.67
N ASN A 176 8.29 -1.75 -0.19
CA ASN A 176 7.71 -3.03 -0.61
C ASN A 176 6.25 -2.94 -1.11
N MET A 177 5.88 -1.81 -1.73
CA MET A 177 4.57 -1.67 -2.40
C MET A 177 4.46 -2.55 -3.66
N ALA A 178 5.53 -3.26 -4.04
CA ALA A 178 5.53 -4.26 -5.09
C ALA A 178 6.27 -5.51 -4.61
N GLY A 179 5.56 -6.64 -4.59
CA GLY A 179 6.08 -7.94 -4.18
C GLY A 179 6.10 -8.11 -2.66
N ASN A 180 6.98 -8.99 -2.20
CA ASN A 180 7.10 -9.44 -0.81
C ASN A 180 5.82 -10.12 -0.28
N VAL A 181 4.77 -9.40 0.09
CA VAL A 181 3.46 -9.99 0.41
C VAL A 181 2.33 -9.22 -0.28
N PHE A 182 1.29 -9.95 -0.68
CA PHE A 182 0.03 -9.31 -1.02
C PHE A 182 -0.52 -8.63 0.24
N GLU A 183 -1.11 -7.46 0.06
CA GLU A 183 -1.61 -6.67 1.18
C GLU A 183 -3.12 -6.54 1.14
N TRP A 184 -3.77 -6.90 2.26
CA TRP A 184 -5.18 -6.61 2.49
C TRP A 184 -5.45 -5.11 2.54
N VAL A 185 -6.48 -4.66 1.82
CA VAL A 185 -7.04 -3.31 1.92
C VAL A 185 -8.50 -3.38 2.41
N ALA A 186 -9.08 -2.24 2.77
CA ALA A 186 -10.42 -2.17 3.37
C ALA A 186 -11.54 -2.62 2.41
N ASP A 187 -11.35 -2.38 1.12
CA ASP A 187 -12.38 -2.43 0.08
C ASP A 187 -12.84 -3.86 -0.23
N TRP A 188 -14.14 -3.98 -0.49
CA TRP A 188 -14.68 -5.12 -1.22
C TRP A 188 -14.24 -5.05 -2.68
N TYR A 189 -14.01 -6.19 -3.32
CA TYR A 189 -13.64 -6.24 -4.73
C TYR A 189 -14.89 -6.32 -5.62
N ASP A 190 -14.95 -5.46 -6.64
CA ASP A 190 -15.87 -5.60 -7.77
C ASP A 190 -15.09 -5.19 -9.05
N PRO A 191 -15.07 -6.04 -10.09
CA PRO A 191 -14.38 -5.76 -11.34
C PRO A 191 -14.92 -4.54 -12.08
N ASN A 192 -16.16 -4.13 -11.83
CA ASN A 192 -16.79 -2.97 -12.47
C ASN A 192 -16.75 -1.71 -11.60
N TYR A 193 -16.20 -1.76 -10.38
CA TYR A 193 -16.27 -0.63 -9.46
C TYR A 193 -15.64 0.65 -10.03
N TYR A 194 -14.49 0.54 -10.73
CA TYR A 194 -13.80 1.70 -11.28
C TYR A 194 -14.67 2.50 -12.28
N LYS A 195 -15.63 1.86 -12.95
CA LYS A 195 -16.56 2.52 -13.89
C LYS A 195 -17.62 3.39 -13.20
N VAL A 196 -17.86 3.15 -11.91
CA VAL A 196 -18.90 3.81 -11.10
C VAL A 196 -18.33 4.44 -9.82
N SER A 197 -17.00 4.42 -9.68
CA SER A 197 -16.28 4.88 -8.50
C SER A 197 -16.54 6.37 -8.28
N PRO A 198 -16.89 6.80 -7.05
CA PRO A 198 -16.94 8.22 -6.74
C PRO A 198 -15.51 8.79 -6.78
N ALA A 199 -15.37 10.01 -7.29
CA ALA A 199 -14.07 10.66 -7.36
C ALA A 199 -13.47 10.92 -5.96
N TRP A 200 -14.27 11.31 -4.97
CA TRP A 200 -13.79 11.72 -3.66
C TRP A 200 -13.77 10.56 -2.66
N ASN A 201 -12.58 10.22 -2.12
CA ASN A 201 -12.35 9.19 -1.11
C ASN A 201 -13.15 7.88 -1.34
N PRO A 202 -13.01 7.21 -2.48
CA PRO A 202 -13.71 5.95 -2.74
C PRO A 202 -13.40 4.91 -1.65
N GLN A 203 -14.44 4.17 -1.24
CA GLN A 203 -14.41 3.18 -0.15
C GLN A 203 -14.72 1.76 -0.65
N GLY A 204 -14.78 1.57 -1.97
CA GLY A 204 -15.19 0.32 -2.59
C GLY A 204 -16.72 0.16 -2.68
N PRO A 205 -17.18 -0.92 -3.32
CA PRO A 205 -18.58 -1.30 -3.39
C PRO A 205 -19.09 -1.79 -2.00
N PRO A 206 -20.41 -1.78 -1.77
CA PRO A 206 -20.99 -2.26 -0.51
C PRO A 206 -20.85 -3.78 -0.30
N ILE A 207 -20.65 -4.55 -1.38
CA ILE A 207 -20.48 -6.00 -1.36
C ILE A 207 -19.43 -6.41 -2.39
N GLY A 208 -18.64 -7.43 -2.06
CA GLY A 208 -17.65 -8.00 -2.99
C GLY A 208 -18.30 -8.96 -3.97
N ILE A 209 -17.90 -8.91 -5.23
CA ILE A 209 -18.37 -9.79 -6.30
C ILE A 209 -17.14 -10.33 -7.04
N ASN A 210 -17.10 -11.66 -7.21
CA ASN A 210 -16.16 -12.32 -8.11
C ASN A 210 -16.93 -13.12 -9.17
N PHE A 211 -16.22 -13.43 -10.25
CA PHE A 211 -16.75 -14.24 -11.35
C PHE A 211 -16.85 -15.73 -11.01
N ALA A 212 -16.36 -16.17 -9.86
CA ALA A 212 -16.31 -17.58 -9.45
C ALA A 212 -17.53 -18.04 -8.62
N GLY A 213 -18.45 -17.13 -8.26
CA GLY A 213 -19.62 -17.45 -7.46
C GLY A 213 -19.31 -17.92 -6.02
N GLN A 214 -18.11 -17.60 -5.51
CA GLN A 214 -17.59 -18.08 -4.23
C GLN A 214 -17.94 -17.19 -3.04
N GLY A 215 -19.01 -16.40 -3.11
CA GLY A 215 -19.34 -15.40 -2.09
C GLY A 215 -18.48 -14.13 -2.18
N PRO A 216 -18.61 -13.20 -1.21
CA PRO A 216 -17.99 -11.89 -1.28
C PRO A 216 -16.48 -11.94 -1.04
N VAL A 217 -15.73 -11.06 -1.71
CA VAL A 217 -14.27 -11.05 -1.72
C VAL A 217 -13.71 -9.65 -1.48
N LYS A 218 -12.61 -9.57 -0.74
CA LYS A 218 -11.87 -8.34 -0.43
C LYS A 218 -10.71 -8.17 -1.40
N VAL A 219 -10.32 -6.93 -1.63
CA VAL A 219 -9.20 -6.58 -2.50
C VAL A 219 -7.86 -6.92 -1.83
N LEU A 220 -6.92 -7.39 -2.64
CA LEU A 220 -5.50 -7.58 -2.35
C LEU A 220 -4.66 -6.77 -3.34
N ARG A 221 -3.56 -6.19 -2.87
CA ARG A 221 -2.67 -5.31 -3.65
C ARG A 221 -1.21 -5.75 -3.58
N GLY A 222 -0.39 -5.29 -4.54
CA GLY A 222 1.08 -5.35 -4.50
C GLY A 222 1.76 -6.61 -5.04
N GLY A 223 1.06 -7.75 -5.07
CA GLY A 223 1.73 -9.02 -5.40
C GLY A 223 2.53 -9.56 -4.21
N SER A 224 3.10 -10.75 -4.34
CA SER A 224 3.91 -11.37 -3.29
C SER A 224 5.23 -11.91 -3.83
N TRP A 225 6.08 -12.41 -2.93
CA TRP A 225 7.31 -13.10 -3.27
C TRP A 225 7.10 -14.31 -4.20
N LEU A 226 5.90 -14.86 -4.26
CA LEU A 226 5.49 -15.95 -5.15
C LEU A 226 4.85 -15.48 -6.47
N ALA A 227 4.36 -14.23 -6.49
CA ALA A 227 3.58 -13.73 -7.60
C ALA A 227 4.46 -13.48 -8.85
N PRO A 228 3.88 -13.60 -10.05
CA PRO A 228 4.58 -13.23 -11.27
C PRO A 228 4.78 -11.71 -11.34
N LYS A 229 5.66 -11.28 -12.24
CA LYS A 229 5.95 -9.85 -12.47
C LYS A 229 4.72 -8.99 -12.76
N THR A 230 3.69 -9.57 -13.37
CA THR A 230 2.45 -8.86 -13.75
C THR A 230 1.62 -8.43 -12.54
N SER A 231 1.82 -9.08 -11.39
CA SER A 231 1.14 -8.70 -10.14
C SER A 231 1.85 -7.58 -9.37
N LEU A 232 3.00 -7.10 -9.85
CA LEU A 232 3.79 -6.04 -9.21
C LEU A 232 3.40 -4.63 -9.65
N HIS A 233 2.48 -4.50 -10.60
CA HIS A 233 2.04 -3.20 -11.07
C HIS A 233 1.32 -2.48 -9.91
N THR A 234 1.56 -1.18 -9.79
CA THR A 234 0.92 -0.33 -8.77
C THR A 234 -0.59 -0.35 -8.87
N SER A 235 -1.16 -0.60 -10.06
CA SER A 235 -2.60 -0.69 -10.33
C SER A 235 -3.17 -2.10 -10.18
N HIS A 236 -2.33 -3.14 -10.10
CA HIS A 236 -2.79 -4.53 -10.20
C HIS A 236 -3.73 -4.89 -9.06
N ARG A 237 -4.90 -5.40 -9.43
CA ARG A 237 -5.97 -5.80 -8.52
C ARG A 237 -5.97 -7.30 -8.37
N PHE A 238 -6.03 -7.76 -7.13
CA PHE A 238 -6.34 -9.14 -6.83
C PHE A 238 -7.39 -9.21 -5.73
N TRP A 239 -7.89 -10.40 -5.45
CA TRP A 239 -8.94 -10.58 -4.46
C TRP A 239 -8.90 -11.96 -3.84
N ASN A 240 -9.45 -12.07 -2.64
CA ASN A 240 -9.66 -13.35 -1.96
C ASN A 240 -10.83 -13.22 -0.96
N GLN A 241 -11.36 -14.35 -0.51
CA GLN A 241 -12.39 -14.36 0.53
C GLN A 241 -11.81 -13.80 1.83
N PRO A 242 -12.57 -12.99 2.59
CA PRO A 242 -12.06 -12.32 3.78
C PRO A 242 -11.70 -13.27 4.92
N GLU A 243 -12.27 -14.48 4.97
CA GLU A 243 -11.93 -15.52 5.95
C GLU A 243 -10.67 -16.31 5.55
N ASN A 244 -10.27 -16.23 4.28
CA ASN A 244 -9.16 -17.01 3.78
C ASN A 244 -7.84 -16.38 4.23
N ASN A 245 -7.04 -17.18 4.93
CA ASN A 245 -5.71 -16.81 5.40
C ASN A 245 -4.59 -17.44 4.57
N SER A 246 -4.93 -18.14 3.47
CA SER A 246 -3.96 -18.79 2.60
C SER A 246 -4.23 -18.50 1.13
N TYR A 247 -3.24 -17.91 0.48
CA TYR A 247 -3.09 -17.90 -0.98
C TYR A 247 -1.59 -17.96 -1.27
N GLY A 248 -1.04 -19.17 -1.43
CA GLY A 248 0.38 -19.35 -1.70
C GLY A 248 1.29 -18.54 -0.76
N VAL A 249 1.20 -18.75 0.56
CA VAL A 249 2.12 -18.27 1.61
C VAL A 249 2.59 -16.80 1.54
N GLY A 250 1.72 -15.87 1.10
CA GLY A 250 2.10 -14.45 0.99
C GLY A 250 0.97 -13.45 1.18
N LEU A 251 0.02 -13.69 2.09
CA LEU A 251 -1.00 -12.70 2.48
C LEU A 251 -0.59 -12.01 3.77
N GLY A 252 -0.30 -10.71 3.69
CA GLY A 252 -0.03 -9.82 4.81
C GLY A 252 -0.84 -8.54 4.68
N PHE A 253 -0.34 -7.44 5.26
CA PHE A 253 -1.03 -6.15 5.27
C PHE A 253 -0.12 -5.04 5.82
N ARG A 254 -0.58 -3.80 5.63
CA ARG A 254 -0.11 -2.62 6.35
C ARG A 254 -1.31 -1.80 6.83
N CYS A 255 -1.12 -0.92 7.81
CA CYS A 255 -2.19 -0.06 8.29
C CYS A 255 -2.09 1.36 7.71
N ALA A 256 -3.20 2.08 7.81
CA ALA A 256 -3.34 3.50 7.51
C ALA A 256 -4.12 4.20 8.62
N LYS A 257 -4.09 5.53 8.61
CA LYS A 257 -4.79 6.36 9.58
C LYS A 257 -5.30 7.63 8.90
N SER A 258 -6.58 7.92 9.10
CA SER A 258 -7.16 9.16 8.65
C SER A 258 -6.55 10.34 9.40
N VAL A 259 -6.19 11.39 8.67
CA VAL A 259 -5.78 12.66 9.25
C VAL A 259 -7.05 13.49 9.45
N LYS A 260 -7.14 14.21 10.57
CA LYS A 260 -8.23 15.18 10.72
C LYS A 260 -8.04 16.24 9.63
N ALA A 261 -8.98 16.29 8.68
CA ALA A 261 -9.03 17.34 7.68
C ALA A 261 -8.91 18.70 8.37
N ASP A 262 -8.00 19.54 7.88
CA ASP A 262 -7.94 20.91 8.37
C ASP A 262 -9.25 21.64 7.98
N ARG A 263 -9.46 22.84 8.52
CA ARG A 263 -10.69 23.59 8.17
C ARG A 263 -10.76 23.85 6.66
N ALA A 264 -9.66 24.13 5.97
CA ALA A 264 -9.71 24.45 4.55
C ALA A 264 -10.12 23.23 3.69
N ASP A 265 -9.65 22.04 4.04
CA ASP A 265 -9.99 20.78 3.37
C ASP A 265 -11.46 20.41 3.56
N GLN A 266 -12.03 20.70 4.74
CA GLN A 266 -13.47 20.51 4.98
C GLN A 266 -14.33 21.42 4.08
N GLY A 267 -13.92 22.67 3.88
CA GLY A 267 -14.60 23.60 2.97
C GLY A 267 -14.60 23.09 1.54
N LYS A 268 -13.43 22.64 1.04
CA LYS A 268 -13.27 22.07 -0.31
C LYS A 268 -14.06 20.79 -0.51
N ALA A 269 -14.07 19.88 0.47
CA ALA A 269 -14.83 18.64 0.38
C ALA A 269 -16.34 18.91 0.21
N HIS A 270 -16.87 19.85 0.99
CA HIS A 270 -18.26 20.27 0.87
C HIS A 270 -18.56 20.98 -0.45
N PHE A 271 -17.61 21.77 -0.95
CA PHE A 271 -17.73 22.41 -2.25
C PHE A 271 -17.81 21.40 -3.40
N ILE A 272 -16.92 20.41 -3.41
CA ILE A 272 -16.91 19.36 -4.43
C ILE A 272 -18.18 18.50 -4.36
N LEU A 273 -18.65 18.16 -3.16
CA LEU A 273 -19.95 17.51 -2.99
C LEU A 273 -21.08 18.32 -3.62
N ALA A 274 -21.07 19.65 -3.47
CA ALA A 274 -22.06 20.51 -4.11
C ALA A 274 -21.99 20.38 -5.64
N LEU A 275 -20.80 20.43 -6.23
CA LEU A 275 -20.60 20.26 -7.68
C LEU A 275 -21.05 18.88 -8.18
N ILE A 276 -20.79 17.81 -7.43
CA ILE A 276 -21.26 16.45 -7.75
C ILE A 276 -22.78 16.39 -7.76
N HIS A 277 -23.45 16.97 -6.75
CA HIS A 277 -24.90 17.01 -6.69
C HIS A 277 -25.51 17.88 -7.80
N MET A 278 -24.87 18.99 -8.16
CA MET A 278 -25.27 19.80 -9.32
C MET A 278 -25.19 18.99 -10.62
N GLY A 279 -24.11 18.25 -10.84
CA GLY A 279 -23.95 17.41 -12.03
C GLY A 279 -24.99 16.28 -12.13
N LYS A 280 -25.59 15.89 -11.01
CA LYS A 280 -26.72 14.94 -10.93
C LYS A 280 -28.09 15.60 -10.90
N GLU A 281 -28.16 16.93 -11.00
CA GLU A 281 -29.38 17.73 -10.87
C GLU A 281 -30.10 17.55 -9.51
N HIS A 282 -29.37 17.15 -8.46
CA HIS A 282 -29.87 17.02 -7.09
C HIS A 282 -29.73 18.37 -6.34
N TRP A 283 -30.52 19.36 -6.74
CA TRP A 283 -30.30 20.76 -6.32
C TRP A 283 -30.45 21.02 -4.82
N GLN A 284 -31.34 20.32 -4.10
CA GLN A 284 -31.43 20.44 -2.63
C GLN A 284 -30.17 19.92 -1.94
N ASP A 285 -29.64 18.79 -2.38
CA ASP A 285 -28.42 18.20 -1.81
C ASP A 285 -27.21 19.10 -2.10
N ALA A 286 -27.14 19.65 -3.32
CA ALA A 286 -26.13 20.62 -3.70
C ALA A 286 -26.16 21.86 -2.80
N LEU A 287 -27.36 22.37 -2.48
CA LEU A 287 -27.53 23.53 -1.60
C LEU A 287 -27.04 23.23 -0.17
N GLN A 288 -27.36 22.06 0.36
CA GLN A 288 -26.88 21.66 1.70
C GLN A 288 -25.35 21.52 1.73
N ALA A 289 -24.76 20.96 0.68
CA ALA A 289 -23.32 20.80 0.57
C ALA A 289 -22.62 22.17 0.47
N ILE A 290 -23.10 23.09 -0.39
CA ILE A 290 -22.47 24.42 -0.52
C ILE A 290 -22.62 25.28 0.74
N ASP A 291 -23.71 25.14 1.49
CA ASP A 291 -23.89 25.83 2.77
C ASP A 291 -22.90 25.34 3.83
N ARG A 292 -22.58 24.04 3.84
CA ARG A 292 -21.52 23.51 4.70
C ARG A 292 -20.16 24.05 4.28
N ALA A 293 -19.87 24.15 2.98
CA ALA A 293 -18.62 24.75 2.48
C ALA A 293 -18.47 26.20 2.95
N LEU A 294 -19.53 27.01 2.82
CA LEU A 294 -19.58 28.40 3.29
C LEU A 294 -19.56 28.54 4.81
N SER A 295 -20.04 27.54 5.57
CA SER A 295 -19.91 27.57 7.04
C SER A 295 -18.46 27.45 7.49
N VAL A 296 -17.60 26.88 6.63
CA VAL A 296 -16.19 26.62 6.89
C VAL A 296 -15.32 27.77 6.38
N ASP A 297 -15.59 28.27 5.16
CA ASP A 297 -14.96 29.45 4.57
C ASP A 297 -16.04 30.41 4.03
N PRO A 298 -16.60 31.29 4.89
CA PRO A 298 -17.72 32.15 4.51
C PRO A 298 -17.38 33.15 3.41
N ASP A 299 -16.11 33.52 3.27
CA ASP A 299 -15.64 34.57 2.37
C ASP A 299 -15.13 34.02 1.03
N ASN A 300 -15.22 32.71 0.82
CA ASN A 300 -14.85 32.07 -0.43
C ASN A 300 -15.76 32.53 -1.58
N GLY A 301 -15.20 33.28 -2.54
CA GLY A 301 -15.93 33.83 -3.68
C GLY A 301 -16.53 32.74 -4.58
N GLU A 302 -15.81 31.64 -4.80
CA GLU A 302 -16.26 30.53 -5.63
C GLU A 302 -17.48 29.84 -5.00
N TYR A 303 -17.46 29.61 -3.68
CA TYR A 303 -18.58 28.93 -3.01
C TYR A 303 -19.86 29.78 -3.05
N ARG A 304 -19.72 31.09 -2.90
CA ARG A 304 -20.85 32.04 -2.99
C ARG A 304 -21.46 32.04 -4.39
N GLU A 305 -20.62 32.04 -5.43
CA GLU A 305 -21.09 32.01 -6.82
C GLU A 305 -21.79 30.68 -7.14
N THR A 306 -21.22 29.55 -6.73
CA THR A 306 -21.85 28.24 -6.91
C THR A 306 -23.18 28.15 -6.18
N LYS A 307 -23.30 28.70 -4.96
CA LYS A 307 -24.59 28.80 -4.27
C LYS A 307 -25.60 29.62 -5.06
N HIS A 308 -25.18 30.71 -5.71
CA HIS A 308 -26.06 31.50 -6.56
C HIS A 308 -26.61 30.67 -7.74
N ILE A 309 -25.75 29.91 -8.42
CA ILE A 309 -26.13 29.01 -9.52
C ILE A 309 -27.12 27.94 -9.03
N ILE A 310 -26.84 27.30 -7.89
CA ILE A 310 -27.73 26.28 -7.29
C ILE A 310 -29.12 26.86 -7.02
N LEU A 311 -29.21 28.05 -6.42
CA LEU A 311 -30.48 28.69 -6.10
C LEU A 311 -31.31 29.05 -7.35
N GLN A 312 -30.67 29.34 -8.48
CA GLN A 312 -31.37 29.61 -9.74
C GLN A 312 -32.06 28.36 -10.31
N ASN A 313 -31.51 27.16 -10.06
CA ASN A 313 -31.99 25.88 -10.60
C ASN A 313 -32.91 25.11 -9.65
N LEU A 314 -33.14 25.62 -8.43
CA LEU A 314 -34.05 25.04 -7.43
C LEU A 314 -35.54 25.30 -7.71
N LYS A 315 -35.87 25.89 -8.87
CA LYS A 315 -37.22 26.33 -9.27
C LYS A 315 -38.08 25.20 -9.81
#